data_AF-A0A916SJY0-F1
#
_entry.id   AF-A0A916SJY0-F1
#
_cell.length_a   1.000
_cell.length_b   1.000
_cell.length_c   1.000
_cell.angle_alpha   90.00
_cell.angle_beta   90.00
_cell.angle_gamma   90.00
#
_symmetry.space_group_name_H-M   'P 1'
#
loop_
_entity.id
_entity.type
_entity.pdbx_description
1 polymer ?
#
loop_
_entity_poly.entity_id
_entity_poly.type
_entity_poly.pdbx_seq_one_letter_code
_entity_poly.pdbx_strand_id
1 'polypeptide(L)' 'MLPFTAETVFVPVDTSAMHGAPVVREGVARVPAMIELRLNDGRSLRFDSGVDATVLTRLIRAVEAA' A
#
# COMPACT_ATOMS: atom_id res chain seq x y z
N MET A 1 15.88 -6.45 36.73
CA MET A 1 15.49 -6.46 35.30
C MET A 1 16.25 -5.35 34.62
N LEU A 2 17.11 -5.67 33.64
CA LEU A 2 17.93 -4.67 32.93
C LEU A 2 17.12 -4.14 31.72
N PRO A 3 17.18 -2.83 31.41
CA PRO A 3 16.42 -2.26 30.30
C PRO A 3 16.98 -2.75 28.96
N PHE A 4 16.10 -3.31 28.12
CA PHE A 4 16.41 -3.63 26.73
C PHE A 4 16.33 -2.36 25.90
N THR A 5 17.44 -1.66 25.75
CA THR A 5 17.64 -0.70 24.66
C THR A 5 18.73 -1.27 23.77
N ALA A 6 18.39 -2.31 23.00
CA ALA A 6 19.25 -2.74 21.92
C ALA A 6 19.19 -1.66 20.84
N GLU A 7 20.19 -0.78 20.80
CA GLU A 7 20.36 0.11 19.66
C GLU A 7 20.55 -0.75 18.41
N THR A 8 19.59 -0.66 17.49
CA THR A 8 19.73 -1.25 16.17
C THR A 8 20.74 -0.43 15.39
N VAL A 9 21.89 -1.05 15.11
CA VAL A 9 22.91 -0.51 14.22
C VAL A 9 22.65 -1.02 12.83
N PHE A 10 22.47 -0.11 11.87
CA PHE A 10 22.46 -0.44 10.45
C PHE A 10 23.91 -0.57 9.96
N VAL A 11 24.28 -1.76 9.49
CA VAL A 11 25.61 -2.03 8.93
C VAL A 11 25.51 -2.00 7.40
N PRO A 12 26.35 -1.21 6.69
CA PRO A 12 26.36 -1.19 5.24
C PRO A 12 26.82 -2.55 4.69
N VAL A 13 25.99 -3.15 3.83
CA VAL A 13 26.33 -4.37 3.10
C VAL A 13 26.79 -3.98 1.70
N ASP A 14 27.96 -4.48 1.30
CA ASP A 14 28.45 -4.33 -0.07
C ASP A 14 27.55 -5.13 -1.03
N THR A 15 26.89 -4.42 -1.93
CA THR A 15 25.94 -4.99 -2.91
C THR A 15 26.57 -5.18 -4.28
N SER A 16 27.89 -5.02 -4.42
CA SER A 16 28.57 -5.10 -5.71
C SER A 16 28.40 -6.48 -6.37
N ALA A 17 28.28 -7.54 -5.57
CA ALA A 17 27.98 -8.90 -6.04
C ALA A 17 26.49 -9.17 -6.35
N MET A 18 25.57 -8.25 -6.00
CA MET A 18 24.12 -8.38 -6.21
C MET A 18 23.64 -7.82 -7.55
N HIS A 19 24.54 -7.51 -8.48
CA HIS A 19 24.20 -7.27 -9.89
C HIS A 19 23.80 -8.59 -10.57
N GLY A 20 22.78 -9.25 -10.01
CA GLY A 20 22.00 -10.27 -10.71
C GLY A 20 21.34 -9.61 -11.91
N ALA A 21 21.21 -10.40 -12.98
CA ALA A 21 20.62 -10.03 -14.26
C ALA A 21 19.37 -9.12 -14.09
N PRO A 22 19.12 -8.18 -15.04
CA PRO A 22 17.93 -7.35 -14.98
C PRO A 22 16.73 -8.27 -14.75
N VAL A 23 16.05 -8.10 -13.63
CA VAL A 23 14.81 -8.81 -13.34
C VAL A 23 13.83 -8.34 -14.39
N VAL A 24 13.73 -9.11 -15.48
CA VAL A 24 12.65 -9.00 -16.43
C VAL A 24 11.41 -9.31 -15.61
N ARG A 25 10.69 -8.26 -15.22
CA ARG A 25 9.32 -8.42 -14.74
C ARG A 25 8.54 -8.87 -15.97
N GLU A 26 8.48 -10.18 -16.18
CA GLU A 26 7.50 -10.78 -17.08
C GLU A 26 6.16 -10.13 -16.79
N GLY A 27 5.40 -9.86 -17.86
CA GLY A 27 4.13 -9.12 -17.82
C GLY A 27 3.06 -9.86 -17.02
N VAL A 28 3.27 -10.02 -15.72
CA VAL A 28 2.27 -10.44 -14.77
C VAL A 28 1.21 -9.36 -14.82
N ALA A 29 0.02 -9.74 -15.27
CA ALA A 29 -1.15 -8.88 -15.25
C ALA A 29 -1.23 -8.25 -13.86
N ARG A 30 -1.00 -6.93 -13.79
CA ARG A 30 -0.95 -6.23 -12.51
C ARG A 30 -2.35 -6.24 -11.95
N VAL A 31 -2.57 -7.05 -10.92
CA VAL A 31 -3.83 -7.02 -10.17
C VAL A 31 -4.02 -5.58 -9.67
N PRO A 32 -5.15 -4.92 -10.00
CA PRO A 32 -5.41 -3.57 -9.50
C PRO A 32 -5.30 -3.55 -7.98
N ALA A 33 -4.67 -2.51 -7.45
CA ALA A 33 -4.64 -2.34 -6.00
C ALA A 33 -6.06 -2.10 -5.49
N MET A 34 -6.34 -2.47 -4.25
CA MET A 34 -7.66 -2.26 -3.65
C MET A 34 -7.67 -1.00 -2.80
N ILE A 35 -8.68 -0.15 -2.98
CA ILE A 35 -8.94 1.03 -2.16
C ILE A 35 -10.07 0.69 -1.19
N GLU A 36 -9.88 0.96 0.10
CA GLU A 36 -10.91 0.80 1.12
C GLU A 36 -11.33 2.17 1.69
N LEU A 37 -12.60 2.50 1.53
CA LEU A 37 -13.24 3.65 2.18
C LEU A 37 -13.97 3.16 3.43
N ARG A 38 -13.49 3.57 4.61
CA ARG A 38 -14.09 3.21 5.90
C ARG A 38 -15.19 4.20 6.27
N LEU A 39 -16.33 3.66 6.70
CA LEU A 39 -17.50 4.39 7.13
C LEU A 39 -17.69 4.21 8.65
N ASN A 40 -18.66 4.93 9.21
CA ASN A 40 -19.07 4.76 10.60
C ASN A 40 -19.60 3.33 10.86
N ASP A 41 -19.61 2.95 12.14
CA ASP A 41 -20.11 1.65 12.62
C ASP A 41 -19.36 0.43 12.08
N GLY A 42 -18.10 0.60 11.68
CA GLY A 42 -17.25 -0.49 11.19
C GLY A 42 -17.59 -0.96 9.77
N ARG A 43 -18.44 -0.22 9.04
CA ARG A 43 -18.74 -0.51 7.64
C ARG A 43 -17.61 -0.03 6.73
N SER A 44 -17.43 -0.67 5.59
CA SER A 44 -16.50 -0.19 4.56
C SER A 44 -16.97 -0.50 3.15
N LEU A 45 -16.48 0.28 2.20
CA LEU A 45 -16.65 0.08 0.77
C LEU A 45 -15.28 -0.17 0.15
N ARG A 46 -15.19 -1.12 -0.78
CA ARG A 46 -13.94 -1.50 -1.44
C ARG A 46 -14.07 -1.40 -2.95
N PHE A 47 -13.03 -0.86 -3.59
CA PHE A 47 -12.98 -0.59 -5.02
C PHE A 47 -11.61 -0.97 -5.56
N ASP A 48 -11.53 -1.28 -6.85
CA ASP A 48 -10.24 -1.38 -7.51
C ASP A 48 -9.62 0.02 -7.72
N SER A 49 -8.30 0.06 -7.87
CA SER A 49 -7.55 1.32 -8.04
C SER A 49 -7.81 2.02 -9.38
N GLY A 50 -8.54 1.38 -10.29
CA GLY A 50 -8.99 1.96 -11.55
C GLY A 50 -10.30 2.75 -11.44
N VAL A 51 -10.89 2.85 -10.24
CA VAL A 51 -12.09 3.66 -10.02
C VAL A 51 -11.90 5.10 -10.51
N ASP A 52 -12.90 5.60 -11.24
CA ASP A 52 -12.90 6.98 -11.73
C ASP A 52 -12.85 7.97 -10.54
N ALA A 53 -11.96 8.95 -10.63
CA ALA A 53 -11.75 9.92 -9.55
C ALA A 53 -13.00 10.74 -9.25
N THR A 54 -13.79 11.10 -10.28
CA THR A 54 -15.04 11.85 -10.11
C THR A 54 -16.08 11.00 -9.37
N VAL A 55 -16.16 9.70 -9.70
CA VAL A 55 -17.04 8.75 -8.99
C VAL A 55 -16.63 8.62 -7.53
N LEU A 56 -15.33 8.42 -7.25
CA LEU A 56 -14.84 8.30 -5.88
C LEU A 56 -15.10 9.58 -5.06
N THR A 57 -14.86 10.76 -5.62
CA THR A 57 -15.17 12.04 -4.97
C THR A 57 -16.67 12.19 -4.69
N ARG A 58 -17.55 11.83 -5.63
CA ARG A 58 -18.99 11.90 -5.43
C ARG A 58 -19.46 10.97 -4.32
N LEU A 59 -18.90 9.76 -4.25
CA LEU A 59 -19.21 8.80 -3.20
C LEU A 59 -18.82 9.34 -1.82
N ILE A 60 -17.59 9.87 -1.69
CA ILE A 60 -17.11 10.44 -0.42
C ILE A 60 -18.06 11.56 0.03
N ARG A 61 -18.41 12.49 -0.87
CA ARG A 61 -19.33 13.59 -0.54
C ARG A 61 -20.74 13.12 -0.17
N ALA A 62 -21.23 12.07 -0.83
CA ALA A 62 -22.55 11.52 -0.52
C ALA A 62 -22.57 10.85 0.86
N VAL A 63 -21.48 10.16 1.23
CA VAL A 63 -21.29 9.58 2.56
C VAL A 63 -21.19 10.68 3.62
N GLU A 64 -20.43 11.74 3.37
CA GLU A 64 -20.29 12.86 4.30
C GLU A 64 -21.60 13.60 4.55
N ALA A 65 -22.55 13.53 3.61
CA ALA A 65 -23.85 14.18 3.70
C ALA A 65 -24.95 13.31 4.36
N ALA A 66 -24.66 12.05 4.67
CA ALA A 66 -25.61 11.07 5.23
C ALA A 66 -25.44 10.90 6.74
#